data_AF-A0A0T9UV97-F1
#
_entry.id   AF-A0A0T9UV97-F1
#
_cell.length_a   1.000
_cell.length_b   1.000
_cell.length_c   1.000
_cell.angle_alpha   90.00
_cell.angle_beta   90.00
_cell.angle_gamma   90.00
#
_symmetry.space_group_name_H-M   'P 1'
#
loop_
_entity.id
_entity.type
_entity.pdbx_description
1 polymer ?
#
loop_
_entity_poly.entity_id
_entity_poly.type
_entity_poly.pdbx_seq_one_letter_code
_entity_poly.pdbx_strand_id
1 'polypeptide(L)'
;MKERFESTCPLCDSAGSYVFTDSSNYIAYKCVECGIFEISTHAEKLVRNMPLERRAFYASLANTTPEEPLLEIAFEVLPTGSRVTHRYISTR
;
A
#
# COMPACT_ATOMS: atom_id res chain seq x y z
N MET A 1 -16.67 -5.89 12.62
CA MET A 1 -15.60 -6.87 12.26
C MET A 1 -15.03 -6.38 10.94
N LYS A 2 -13.76 -6.00 10.84
CA LYS A 2 -13.17 -5.63 9.54
C LYS A 2 -13.00 -6.92 8.75
N GLU A 3 -13.73 -7.05 7.65
CA GLU A 3 -13.69 -8.24 6.79
C GLU A 3 -12.31 -8.31 6.10
N ARG A 4 -11.65 -9.46 6.20
CA ARG A 4 -10.33 -9.70 5.61
C ARG A 4 -10.52 -10.47 4.31
N PHE A 5 -9.99 -9.91 3.23
CA PHE A 5 -10.07 -10.48 1.89
C PHE A 5 -8.70 -11.05 1.50
N GLU A 6 -8.69 -12.27 0.98
CA GLU A 6 -7.48 -12.85 0.39
C GLU A 6 -7.23 -12.22 -0.99
N SER A 7 -5.98 -11.82 -1.25
CA SER A 7 -5.60 -11.16 -2.49
C SER A 7 -4.10 -11.24 -2.73
N THR A 8 -3.67 -11.01 -3.96
CA THR A 8 -2.25 -10.83 -4.26
C THR A 8 -1.78 -9.44 -3.85
N CYS A 9 -0.57 -9.36 -3.30
CA CYS A 9 0.04 -8.11 -2.90
C CYS A 9 0.28 -7.23 -4.15
N PRO A 10 -0.19 -5.97 -4.18
CA PRO A 10 0.02 -5.09 -5.33
C PRO A 10 1.51 -4.74 -5.57
N LEU A 11 2.37 -4.95 -4.57
CA LEU A 11 3.81 -4.59 -4.64
C LEU A 11 4.71 -5.72 -5.15
N CYS A 12 4.35 -6.98 -4.89
CA CYS A 12 5.23 -8.13 -5.20
C CYS A 12 4.52 -9.32 -5.81
N ASP A 13 3.20 -9.25 -6.03
CA ASP A 13 2.33 -10.32 -6.52
C ASP A 13 2.26 -11.59 -5.63
N SER A 14 2.99 -11.63 -4.51
CA SER A 14 2.91 -12.71 -3.52
C SER A 14 1.55 -12.76 -2.83
N ALA A 15 1.24 -13.90 -2.23
CA ALA A 15 0.04 -14.07 -1.43
C ALA A 15 -0.02 -13.05 -0.27
N GLY A 16 -1.19 -12.49 -0.05
CA GLY A 16 -1.45 -11.56 1.02
C GLY A 16 -2.93 -11.50 1.36
N SER A 17 -3.26 -10.57 2.22
CA SER A 17 -4.64 -10.25 2.54
C SER A 17 -4.79 -8.75 2.73
N TYR A 18 -6.00 -8.25 2.59
CA TYR A 18 -6.29 -6.87 2.86
C TYR A 18 -7.56 -6.68 3.67
N VAL A 19 -7.65 -5.53 4.33
CA VAL A 19 -8.87 -5.03 4.97
C VAL A 19 -9.13 -3.61 4.48
N PHE A 20 -10.40 -3.24 4.30
CA PHE A 20 -10.76 -1.84 4.12
C PHE A 20 -10.60 -1.12 5.45
N THR A 21 -9.93 0.03 5.43
CA THR A 21 -9.86 0.89 6.62
C THR A 21 -11.13 1.73 6.70
N ASP A 22 -11.46 2.26 7.89
CA ASP A 22 -12.69 3.07 8.08
C ASP A 22 -12.66 4.37 7.25
N SER A 23 -11.47 4.74 6.75
CA SER A 23 -11.33 5.73 5.68
C SER A 23 -11.68 5.04 4.35
N SER A 24 -12.87 5.32 3.81
CA SER A 24 -13.46 4.64 2.63
C SER A 24 -12.60 4.57 1.36
N ASN A 25 -11.41 5.18 1.35
CA ASN A 25 -10.50 5.23 0.21
C ASN A 25 -9.15 4.54 0.46
N TYR A 26 -8.95 3.89 1.61
CA TYR A 26 -7.70 3.20 1.94
C TYR A 26 -7.91 1.72 2.24
N ILE A 27 -6.90 0.96 1.88
CA ILE A 27 -6.81 -0.49 2.05
C ILE A 27 -5.54 -0.78 2.82
N ALA A 28 -5.66 -1.49 3.94
CA ALA A 28 -4.49 -2.01 4.66
C ALA A 28 -4.18 -3.42 4.15
N TYR A 29 -3.03 -3.60 3.53
CA TYR A 29 -2.51 -4.89 3.08
C TYR A 29 -1.57 -5.48 4.12
N LYS A 30 -1.66 -6.80 4.27
CA LYS A 30 -0.69 -7.64 4.98
C LYS A 30 -0.14 -8.67 4.02
N CYS A 31 1.14 -8.54 3.69
CA CYS A 31 1.88 -9.44 2.82
C CYS A 31 2.97 -10.15 3.62
N VAL A 32 3.25 -11.41 3.29
CA VAL A 32 4.34 -12.19 3.92
C VAL A 32 5.72 -11.63 3.54
N GLU A 33 5.86 -11.12 2.31
CA GLU A 33 7.15 -10.62 1.79
C GLU A 33 7.38 -9.14 2.07
N CYS A 34 6.34 -8.31 1.92
CA CYS A 34 6.46 -6.84 2.03
C CYS A 34 6.13 -6.31 3.42
N GLY A 35 5.55 -7.11 4.31
CA GLY A 35 5.02 -6.63 5.59
C GLY A 35 3.64 -5.97 5.46
N ILE A 36 3.39 -4.97 6.32
CA ILE A 36 2.10 -4.31 6.44
C ILE A 36 2.20 -2.89 5.88
N PHE A 37 1.27 -2.50 5.01
CA PHE A 37 1.21 -1.16 4.45
C PHE A 37 -0.23 -0.76 4.13
N GLU A 38 -0.49 0.53 4.09
CA GLU A 38 -1.75 1.12 3.67
C GLU A 38 -1.59 1.70 2.29
N ILE A 39 -2.59 1.51 1.45
CA ILE A 39 -2.60 2.03 0.09
C ILE A 39 -3.98 2.55 -0.26
N SER A 40 -4.06 3.72 -0.88
CA SER A 40 -5.34 4.22 -1.36
C SER A 40 -5.86 3.34 -2.50
N THR A 41 -7.18 3.17 -2.61
CA THR A 41 -7.82 2.32 -3.63
C THR A 41 -7.41 2.71 -5.06
N HIS A 42 -7.17 3.99 -5.31
CA HIS A 42 -6.69 4.48 -6.59
C HIS A 42 -5.19 4.25 -6.79
N ALA A 43 -4.37 4.49 -5.76
CA ALA A 43 -2.94 4.22 -5.81
C ALA A 43 -2.67 2.73 -6.04
N GLU A 44 -3.48 1.84 -5.46
CA GLU A 44 -3.40 0.39 -5.64
C GLU A 44 -3.47 -0.01 -7.11
N LYS A 45 -4.48 0.50 -7.84
CA LYS A 45 -4.64 0.24 -9.27
C LYS A 45 -3.46 0.76 -10.08
N LEU A 46 -2.94 1.93 -9.74
CA LEU A 46 -1.78 2.51 -10.44
C LEU A 46 -0.52 1.70 -10.17
N VAL A 47 -0.26 1.35 -8.91
CA VAL A 47 0.92 0.58 -8.50
C VAL A 47 0.93 -0.79 -9.15
N ARG A 48 -0.21 -1.49 -9.24
CA ARG A 48 -0.31 -2.78 -9.97
C ARG A 48 0.12 -2.68 -11.44
N ASN A 49 -0.16 -1.54 -12.08
CA ASN A 49 0.20 -1.30 -13.48
C ASN A 49 1.62 -0.73 -13.64
N MET A 50 2.35 -0.49 -12.55
CA MET A 50 3.72 0.01 -12.63
C MET A 50 4.71 -1.09 -13.01
N PRO A 51 5.84 -0.72 -13.65
CA PRO A 51 6.97 -1.62 -13.84
C PRO A 51 7.41 -2.27 -12.52
N LEU A 52 7.85 -3.53 -12.61
CA LEU A 52 8.25 -4.33 -11.45
C LEU A 52 9.30 -3.63 -10.57
N GLU A 53 10.24 -2.91 -11.17
CA GLU A 53 11.27 -2.15 -10.46
C GLU A 53 10.69 -1.06 -9.54
N ARG A 54 9.65 -0.35 -10.00
CA ARG A 54 8.96 0.66 -9.19
C ARG A 54 8.14 0.02 -8.09
N ARG A 55 7.53 -1.14 -8.34
CA ARG A 55 6.81 -1.89 -7.31
C ARG A 55 7.78 -2.43 -6.24
N ALA A 56 8.94 -2.91 -6.65
CA ALA A 56 10.02 -3.35 -5.77
C ALA A 56 10.53 -2.21 -4.86
N PHE A 57 10.56 -0.96 -5.36
CA PHE A 57 10.87 0.19 -4.51
C PHE A 57 9.89 0.33 -3.35
N TYR A 58 8.58 0.32 -3.60
CA TYR A 58 7.57 0.38 -2.53
C TYR A 58 7.59 -0.87 -1.64
N ALA A 59 7.85 -2.05 -2.20
CA ALA A 59 8.02 -3.27 -1.42
C ALA A 59 9.18 -3.15 -0.43
N SER A 60 10.30 -2.58 -0.88
CA SER A 60 11.46 -2.35 -0.01
C SER A 60 11.15 -1.38 1.12
N LEU A 61 10.44 -0.27 0.82
CA LEU A 61 9.98 0.67 1.85
C LEU A 61 9.12 -0.03 2.89
N ALA A 62 8.11 -0.80 2.47
CA ALA A 62 7.20 -1.51 3.36
C ALA A 62 7.97 -2.51 4.26
N ASN A 63 8.89 -3.27 3.68
CA ASN A 63 9.69 -4.27 4.39
C ASN A 63 10.68 -3.63 5.39
N THR A 64 11.21 -2.45 5.09
CA THR A 64 12.10 -1.72 6.01
C THR A 64 11.39 -1.04 7.17
N THR A 65 10.05 -1.08 7.22
CA THR A 65 9.29 -0.43 8.29
C THR A 65 9.06 -1.40 9.45
N PRO A 66 9.48 -1.07 10.69
CA PRO A 66 9.05 -1.81 11.88
C PRO A 66 7.53 -1.73 12.04
N GLU A 67 6.93 -2.59 12.87
CA GLU A 67 5.47 -2.70 13.03
C GLU A 67 4.76 -1.35 13.29
N GLU A 68 5.49 -0.34 13.80
CA GLU A 68 5.13 1.08 13.78
C GLU A 68 6.40 1.94 13.52
N PRO A 69 6.40 2.95 12.63
CA PRO A 69 5.28 3.48 11.82
C PRO A 69 4.89 2.58 10.64
N LEU A 70 3.77 2.85 9.98
CA LEU A 70 3.28 2.07 8.85
C LEU A 70 3.46 2.86 7.54
N LEU A 71 3.79 2.17 6.43
CA LEU A 71 3.92 2.81 5.12
C LEU A 71 2.53 3.10 4.54
N GLU A 72 2.21 4.36 4.30
CA GLU A 72 1.03 4.80 3.56
C GLU A 72 1.43 5.17 2.12
N ILE A 73 0.77 4.57 1.13
CA ILE A 73 0.91 4.87 -0.30
C ILE A 73 -0.37 5.53 -0.77
N ALA A 74 -0.29 6.79 -1.18
CA ALA A 74 -1.46 7.58 -1.55
C ALA A 74 -1.40 8.03 -3.01
N PHE A 75 -2.56 8.36 -3.54
CA PHE A 75 -2.67 9.05 -4.82
C PHE A 75 -2.96 10.52 -4.52
N GLU A 76 -2.08 11.40 -5.00
CA GLU A 76 -2.17 12.83 -4.78
C GLU A 76 -2.38 13.54 -6.12
N VAL A 77 -3.37 14.45 -6.15
CA VAL A 77 -3.63 15.32 -7.29
C VAL A 77 -3.00 16.67 -6.99
N LEU A 78 -1.88 16.98 -7.64
CA LEU A 78 -1.21 18.27 -7.52
C LEU A 78 -1.54 19.16 -8.72
N PRO A 79 -1.40 20.49 -8.60
CA PRO A 79 -1.55 21.41 -9.72
C PRO A 79 -0.63 21.10 -10.90
N THR A 80 0.50 20.44 -10.65
CA THR A 80 1.51 20.04 -11.65
C THR A 80 1.26 18.66 -12.25
N GLY A 81 0.18 17.98 -11.85
CA GLY A 81 -0.17 16.64 -12.27
C GLY A 81 -0.38 15.68 -11.09
N SER A 82 -1.02 14.56 -11.36
CA SER A 82 -1.27 13.53 -10.35
C SER A 82 -0.07 12.59 -10.19
N ARG A 83 0.22 12.17 -8.96
CA ARG A 83 1.31 11.23 -8.67
C ARG A 83 0.96 10.28 -7.52
N VAL A 84 1.63 9.14 -7.49
CA VAL A 84 1.63 8.25 -6.32
C VAL A 84 2.68 8.77 -5.34
N THR A 85 2.28 9.06 -4.12
CA THR A 85 3.15 9.48 -3.02
C THR A 85 3.22 8.40 -1.95
N HIS A 86 4.23 8.50 -1.08
CA HIS A 86 4.37 7.62 0.06
C HIS A 86 4.78 8.43 1.28
N ARG A 87 4.34 8.00 2.46
CA ARG A 87 4.74 8.58 3.74
C ARG A 87 4.63 7.53 4.84
N TYR A 88 5.35 7.74 5.93
CA TYR A 88 5.18 6.92 7.14
C TYR A 88 4.13 7.57 8.04
N ILE A 89 3.16 6.78 8.48
CA ILE A 89 2.11 7.21 9.42
C ILE A 89 2.26 6.46 10.74
N SER A 90 2.03 7.13 11.86
CA SER A 90 1.86 6.44 13.14
C SER A 90 0.44 5.87 13.17
N THR A 91 0.31 4.56 13.36
CA THR A 91 -0.94 3.96 13.80
C THR A 91 -1.35 4.62 15.12
N ARG A 92 -2.60 5.10 15.20
CA ARG A 92 -3.17 5.74 16.38
C ARG A 92 -3.92 4.73 17.23
#